data_AF-A0ABD1ZML2-F1
#
_entry.id   AF-A0ABD1ZML2-F1
#
_cell.length_a   1.000
_cell.length_b   1.000
_cell.length_c   1.000
_cell.angle_alpha   90.00
_cell.angle_beta   90.00
_cell.angle_gamma   90.00
#
_symmetry.space_group_name_H-M   'P 1'
#
loop_
_entity.id
_entity.type
_entity.pdbx_description
1 polymer ?
#
loop_
_entity_poly.entity_id
_entity_poly.type
_entity_poly.pdbx_seq_one_letter_code
_entity_poly.pdbx_strand_id
1 'polypeptide(L)'
;MASMNLSRTLATRATWCTTAALDSLRSTWSATDITTTKVSVRRSPSAVIGASPIKASSSIQGQRSLRFSSSQSGVFGSSELFKRFSSTSTAGEGTSQPGKAVAAYTPEQAQLVKSTWQLLKKDAGKNGLTLFLKVFEIAPSAAELFSFLKDSPIPLEQNPQLKAHALTVFKLVGDAAAQLGEKGGLDALQATLVDLGVSHYSYGVVNEHFDVVKFCLLQTIQEGLPELWSPELKAAWAQAYDELTGVIKEVMKGQKAAQTQAALA
;
A
#
# COMPACT_ATOMS: atom_id res chain seq x y z
N MET A 1 -16.93 -60.27 10.65
CA MET A 1 -17.35 -59.25 11.64
C MET A 1 -16.41 -58.08 11.50
N ALA A 2 -16.87 -57.05 10.82
CA ALA A 2 -16.20 -55.76 10.70
C ALA A 2 -16.58 -54.88 11.91
N SER A 3 -15.78 -53.85 12.12
CA SER A 3 -16.09 -52.58 12.81
C SER A 3 -15.27 -52.31 14.08
N MET A 4 -15.00 -51.01 14.27
CA MET A 4 -14.11 -50.34 15.24
C MET A 4 -12.66 -50.21 14.73
N ASN A 5 -12.05 -49.02 14.57
CA ASN A 5 -12.43 -47.66 14.92
C ASN A 5 -11.48 -46.71 14.14
N LEU A 6 -11.93 -46.13 13.02
CA LEU A 6 -11.14 -45.19 12.22
C LEU A 6 -11.67 -43.76 12.43
N SER A 7 -11.52 -43.25 13.64
CA SER A 7 -11.96 -41.89 13.99
C SER A 7 -11.18 -41.38 15.20
N ARG A 8 -9.89 -41.01 15.02
CA ARG A 8 -9.11 -40.17 15.95
C ARG A 8 -7.68 -39.93 15.43
N THR A 9 -7.50 -39.15 14.37
CA THR A 9 -6.18 -38.57 14.00
C THR A 9 -6.30 -37.35 13.06
N LEU A 10 -7.24 -36.43 13.33
CA LEU A 10 -7.34 -35.16 12.57
C LEU A 10 -7.33 -33.90 13.46
N ALA A 11 -6.78 -33.98 14.68
CA ALA A 11 -6.84 -32.87 15.65
C ALA A 11 -5.47 -32.38 16.14
N THR A 12 -4.40 -32.46 15.35
CA THR A 12 -3.06 -31.99 15.78
C THR A 12 -2.21 -31.32 14.70
N ARG A 13 -2.78 -30.46 13.84
CA ARG A 13 -2.00 -29.63 12.88
C ARG A 13 -2.42 -28.16 12.76
N ALA A 14 -3.08 -27.58 13.76
CA ALA A 14 -3.58 -26.20 13.69
C ALA A 14 -2.85 -25.18 14.60
N THR A 15 -1.62 -25.46 15.07
CA THR A 15 -0.90 -24.56 16.00
C THR A 15 0.49 -24.13 15.54
N TRP A 16 0.81 -24.28 14.25
CA TRP A 16 2.12 -23.90 13.69
C TRP A 16 1.95 -23.10 12.39
N CYS A 17 1.46 -21.85 12.42
CA CYS A 17 1.60 -20.95 11.25
C CYS A 17 1.21 -19.47 11.43
N THR A 18 1.47 -18.81 12.56
CA THR A 18 1.30 -17.34 12.61
C THR A 18 2.60 -16.56 12.83
N THR A 19 3.61 -17.16 13.47
CA THR A 19 4.93 -16.50 13.64
C THR A 19 5.95 -16.95 12.60
N ALA A 20 6.01 -18.24 12.24
CA ALA A 20 7.03 -18.77 11.33
C ALA A 20 6.95 -18.23 9.90
N ALA A 21 5.75 -17.96 9.37
CA ALA A 21 5.59 -17.39 8.03
C ALA A 21 6.05 -15.92 7.97
N LEU A 22 5.79 -15.15 9.03
CA LEU A 22 6.25 -13.76 9.15
C LEU A 22 7.75 -13.67 9.44
N ASP A 23 8.30 -14.59 10.23
CA ASP A 23 9.75 -14.66 10.49
C ASP A 23 10.54 -15.20 9.29
N SER A 24 9.96 -16.09 8.48
CA SER A 24 10.59 -16.57 7.24
C SER A 24 10.59 -15.50 6.13
N LEU A 25 9.60 -14.60 6.14
CA LEU A 25 9.59 -13.41 5.27
C LEU A 25 10.52 -12.29 5.78
N ARG A 26 10.79 -12.26 7.09
CA ARG A 26 11.72 -11.31 7.74
C ARG A 26 13.19 -11.73 7.59
N SER A 27 13.49 -13.03 7.64
CA SER A 27 14.85 -13.57 7.62
C SER A 27 15.48 -13.54 6.22
N THR A 28 14.70 -13.68 5.15
CA THR A 28 15.17 -13.64 3.77
C THR A 28 15.57 -12.24 3.30
N TRP A 29 15.17 -11.17 4.00
CA TRP A 29 15.49 -9.79 3.62
C TRP A 29 16.57 -9.13 4.51
N SER A 30 17.12 -9.81 5.51
CA SER A 30 18.17 -9.17 6.32
C SER A 30 19.58 -9.20 5.67
N ALA A 31 19.74 -9.71 4.45
CA ALA A 31 21.06 -9.83 3.83
C ALA A 31 21.07 -9.50 2.34
N THR A 32 21.38 -8.24 2.00
CA THR A 32 22.42 -7.94 0.99
C THR A 32 22.91 -6.50 1.11
N ASP A 33 24.22 -6.40 1.31
CA ASP A 33 25.02 -5.18 1.47
C ASP A 33 24.89 -4.19 0.31
N ILE A 34 24.56 -2.93 0.62
CA ILE A 34 25.06 -1.77 -0.12
C ILE A 34 26.22 -1.22 0.70
N THR A 35 27.42 -1.60 0.29
CA THR A 35 28.67 -1.05 0.80
C THR A 35 28.65 0.48 0.70
N THR A 36 28.72 1.13 1.85
CA THR A 36 28.82 2.58 1.97
C THR A 36 30.18 3.04 1.45
N THR A 37 30.23 3.62 0.25
CA THR A 37 31.37 4.46 -0.15
C THR A 37 31.27 5.81 0.57
N LYS A 38 32.08 5.97 1.60
CA LYS A 38 32.27 7.21 2.36
C LYS A 38 32.90 8.28 1.44
N VAL A 39 32.12 9.23 0.94
CA VAL A 39 32.66 10.49 0.39
C VAL A 39 32.90 11.45 1.55
N SER A 40 34.19 11.72 1.78
CA SER A 40 34.70 12.67 2.77
C SER A 40 34.50 14.11 2.29
N VAL A 41 33.61 14.86 2.92
CA VAL A 41 33.53 16.31 2.77
C VAL A 41 34.29 16.95 3.93
N ARG A 42 35.50 17.44 3.63
CA ARG A 42 36.28 18.29 4.53
C ARG A 42 35.57 19.64 4.69
N ARG A 43 35.37 20.06 5.95
CA ARG A 43 35.06 21.45 6.31
C ARG A 43 36.36 22.18 6.65
N SER A 44 36.44 23.45 6.26
CA SER A 44 37.30 24.48 6.88
C SER A 44 36.73 25.88 6.62
N PRO A 45 37.11 26.91 7.42
CA PRO A 45 36.16 27.92 7.91
C PRO A 45 36.48 29.39 7.57
N SER A 46 35.58 30.27 8.07
CA SER A 46 35.73 31.70 8.42
C SER A 46 35.44 32.78 7.36
N ALA A 47 34.45 33.63 7.67
CA ALA A 47 34.69 35.06 7.94
C ALA A 47 33.42 35.75 8.52
N VAL A 48 33.65 36.59 9.51
CA VAL A 48 32.69 37.41 10.29
C VAL A 48 32.81 38.85 9.81
N ILE A 49 31.69 39.51 9.45
CA ILE A 49 31.45 40.98 9.45
C ILE A 49 29.90 41.11 9.36
N GLY A 50 29.12 41.95 10.02
CA GLY A 50 29.23 43.09 10.93
C GLY A 50 27.84 43.78 10.86
N ALA A 51 27.27 44.19 11.99
CA ALA A 51 25.86 44.54 12.12
C ALA A 51 25.52 46.03 11.93
N SER A 52 24.22 46.28 11.69
CA SER A 52 23.38 47.42 12.14
C SER A 52 22.96 48.48 11.06
N PRO A 53 21.95 49.36 11.32
CA PRO A 53 20.57 49.16 10.86
C PRO A 53 19.96 50.40 10.16
N ILE A 54 18.81 50.25 9.48
CA ILE A 54 18.05 51.40 8.93
C ILE A 54 16.57 51.29 9.31
N LYS A 55 16.03 52.42 9.78
CA LYS A 55 14.67 52.63 10.32
C LYS A 55 13.58 52.73 9.22
N ALA A 56 12.41 52.25 9.63
CA ALA A 56 11.00 52.54 9.29
C ALA A 56 10.62 53.65 8.28
N SER A 57 9.53 53.43 7.52
CA SER A 57 8.22 54.09 7.73
C SER A 57 7.11 53.65 6.75
N SER A 58 5.87 53.55 7.28
CA SER A 58 4.52 53.81 6.70
C SER A 58 4.09 53.15 5.37
N SER A 59 3.12 52.23 5.38
CA SER A 59 1.65 52.47 5.39
C SER A 59 1.09 52.94 4.04
N ILE A 60 0.35 52.09 3.31
CA ILE A 60 -0.89 52.42 2.56
C ILE A 60 -1.79 51.18 2.48
N GLN A 61 -3.05 51.36 2.90
CA GLN A 61 -4.21 50.47 2.79
C GLN A 61 -4.58 50.12 1.34
N GLY A 62 -5.08 48.90 1.16
CA GLY A 62 -5.72 48.48 -0.09
C GLY A 62 -6.48 47.15 0.06
N GLN A 63 -7.45 47.10 0.98
CA GLN A 63 -8.39 45.97 1.03
C GLN A 63 -9.35 46.04 -0.17
N ARG A 64 -9.18 45.11 -1.12
CA ARG A 64 -10.22 44.75 -2.09
C ARG A 64 -10.74 43.37 -1.73
N SER A 65 -11.94 43.36 -1.15
CA SER A 65 -12.75 42.18 -0.90
C SER A 65 -13.11 41.54 -2.25
N LEU A 66 -12.44 40.43 -2.58
CA LEU A 66 -12.96 39.46 -3.53
C LEU A 66 -13.61 38.36 -2.69
N ARG A 67 -14.94 38.35 -2.69
CA ARG A 67 -15.74 37.24 -2.17
C ARG A 67 -15.45 36.02 -3.06
N PHE A 68 -14.50 35.20 -2.64
CA PHE A 68 -14.37 33.86 -3.17
C PHE A 68 -15.52 33.05 -2.58
N SER A 69 -16.46 32.67 -3.44
CA SER A 69 -17.56 31.78 -3.10
C SER A 69 -16.98 30.53 -2.45
N SER A 70 -17.35 30.31 -1.19
CA SER A 70 -17.05 29.08 -0.47
C SER A 70 -17.64 27.91 -1.26
N SER A 71 -16.79 27.24 -2.05
CA SER A 71 -17.08 25.93 -2.58
C SER A 71 -17.18 25.02 -1.37
N GLN A 72 -18.37 24.47 -1.13
CA GLN A 72 -18.59 23.48 -0.08
C GLN A 72 -17.61 22.32 -0.32
N SER A 73 -16.52 22.33 0.43
CA SER A 73 -15.74 21.14 0.73
C SER A 73 -16.62 20.28 1.63
N GLY A 74 -17.59 19.59 1.01
CA GLY A 74 -18.33 18.54 1.67
C GLY A 74 -17.32 17.51 2.16
N VAL A 75 -17.32 17.24 3.45
CA VAL A 75 -16.52 16.18 4.05
C VAL A 75 -17.20 14.87 3.63
N PHE A 76 -16.94 14.42 2.40
CA PHE A 76 -17.46 13.15 1.91
C PHE A 76 -16.73 12.02 2.66
N GLY A 77 -17.48 11.14 3.30
CA GLY A 77 -16.91 9.97 3.99
C GLY A 77 -16.17 9.05 3.01
N SER A 78 -15.16 8.33 3.50
CA SER A 78 -14.28 7.47 2.68
C SER A 78 -15.06 6.42 1.88
N SER A 79 -16.21 5.97 2.41
CA SER A 79 -17.13 5.03 1.75
C SER A 79 -17.82 5.64 0.52
N GLU A 80 -18.25 6.89 0.56
CA GLU A 80 -18.86 7.59 -0.58
C GLU A 80 -17.83 7.89 -1.66
N LEU A 81 -16.61 8.25 -1.25
CA LEU A 81 -15.49 8.40 -2.16
C LEU A 81 -15.11 7.06 -2.83
N PHE A 82 -15.18 5.94 -2.11
CA PHE A 82 -14.97 4.62 -2.69
C PHE A 82 -16.07 4.25 -3.69
N LYS A 83 -17.36 4.47 -3.36
CA LYS A 83 -18.47 4.24 -4.31
C LYS A 83 -18.28 5.04 -5.59
N ARG A 84 -17.84 6.30 -5.46
CA ARG A 84 -17.56 7.16 -6.60
C ARG A 84 -16.33 6.69 -7.38
N PHE A 85 -15.27 6.26 -6.69
CA PHE A 85 -14.08 5.65 -7.30
C PHE A 85 -14.45 4.39 -8.10
N SER A 86 -15.24 3.49 -7.53
CA SER A 86 -15.76 2.27 -8.18
C SER A 86 -16.64 2.59 -9.40
N SER A 87 -17.51 3.60 -9.29
CA SER A 87 -18.36 4.06 -10.40
C SER A 87 -17.55 4.69 -11.53
N THR A 88 -16.52 5.47 -11.22
CA THR A 88 -15.62 6.04 -12.24
C THR A 88 -14.72 5.00 -12.90
N SER A 89 -14.52 3.84 -12.26
CA SER A 89 -13.78 2.72 -12.85
C SER A 89 -14.62 1.96 -13.88
N THR A 90 -15.95 2.12 -13.88
CA THR A 90 -16.87 1.43 -14.80
C THR A 90 -17.44 2.33 -15.89
N ALA A 91 -17.37 3.66 -15.75
CA ALA A 91 -17.77 4.62 -16.77
C ALA A 91 -16.58 5.07 -17.64
N GLY A 92 -16.33 4.34 -18.73
CA GLY A 92 -15.47 4.80 -19.81
C GLY A 92 -16.28 5.50 -20.91
N GLU A 93 -16.30 6.83 -20.90
CA GLU A 93 -16.70 7.71 -22.02
C GLU A 93 -16.22 9.14 -21.64
N GLY A 94 -15.49 9.94 -22.42
CA GLY A 94 -15.03 9.87 -23.80
C GLY A 94 -14.74 11.31 -24.23
N THR A 95 -13.49 11.77 -24.21
CA THR A 95 -13.01 12.83 -25.10
C THR A 95 -11.64 12.44 -25.63
N SER A 96 -11.60 12.30 -26.94
CA SER A 96 -10.58 11.70 -27.80
C SER A 96 -9.23 12.42 -27.81
N GLN A 97 -8.16 11.65 -27.54
CA GLN A 97 -6.91 11.72 -28.31
C GLN A 97 -6.60 10.32 -28.86
N PRO A 98 -6.21 10.18 -30.14
CA PRO A 98 -5.92 8.89 -30.74
C PRO A 98 -4.50 8.44 -30.38
N GLY A 99 -4.36 7.22 -29.86
CA GLY A 99 -3.09 6.49 -29.93
C GLY A 99 -2.24 6.32 -28.67
N LYS A 100 -2.78 6.43 -27.45
CA LYS A 100 -2.06 5.87 -26.28
C LYS A 100 -2.50 4.42 -26.10
N ALA A 101 -1.72 3.49 -26.66
CA ALA A 101 -1.75 2.08 -26.25
C ALA A 101 -1.81 2.01 -24.72
N VAL A 102 -2.50 1.02 -24.15
CA VAL A 102 -2.46 0.74 -22.71
C VAL A 102 -0.99 0.66 -22.32
N ALA A 103 -0.47 1.75 -21.74
CA ALA A 103 0.96 1.98 -21.73
C ALA A 103 1.56 1.03 -20.69
N ALA A 104 2.42 0.13 -21.15
CA ALA A 104 3.25 -0.69 -20.27
C ALA A 104 3.93 0.20 -19.23
N TYR A 105 4.11 -0.33 -18.01
CA TYR A 105 4.66 0.43 -16.89
C TYR A 105 6.00 1.07 -17.28
N THR A 106 6.04 2.40 -17.33
CA THR A 106 7.16 3.10 -17.96
C THR A 106 8.31 3.33 -16.98
N PRO A 107 9.56 3.50 -17.47
CA PRO A 107 10.69 3.88 -16.63
C PRO A 107 10.46 5.18 -15.83
N GLU A 108 9.70 6.12 -16.37
CA GLU A 108 9.36 7.37 -15.68
C GLU A 108 8.39 7.13 -14.53
N GLN A 109 7.35 6.30 -14.74
CA GLN A 109 6.44 5.88 -13.67
C GLN A 109 7.19 5.13 -12.56
N ALA A 110 8.10 4.24 -12.95
CA ALA A 110 9.01 3.54 -12.07
C ALA A 110 9.87 4.49 -11.20
N GLN A 111 10.51 5.48 -11.80
CA GLN A 111 11.30 6.47 -11.04
C GLN A 111 10.42 7.32 -10.12
N LEU A 112 9.22 7.66 -10.55
CA LEU A 112 8.27 8.43 -9.75
C LEU A 112 7.81 7.64 -8.51
N VAL A 113 7.45 6.36 -8.68
CA VAL A 113 7.12 5.45 -7.57
C VAL A 113 8.32 5.26 -6.66
N LYS A 114 9.51 4.99 -7.22
CA LYS A 114 10.74 4.79 -6.44
C LYS A 114 11.08 6.02 -5.59
N SER A 115 11.09 7.21 -6.17
CA SER A 115 11.44 8.44 -5.47
C SER A 115 10.45 8.79 -4.37
N THR A 116 9.14 8.69 -4.65
CA THR A 116 8.10 8.94 -3.64
C THR A 116 8.07 7.86 -2.56
N TRP A 117 8.39 6.61 -2.89
CA TRP A 117 8.55 5.53 -1.91
C TRP A 117 9.66 5.82 -0.89
N GLN A 118 10.79 6.39 -1.32
CA GLN A 118 11.86 6.78 -0.39
C GLN A 118 11.41 7.80 0.67
N LEU A 119 10.42 8.62 0.34
CA LEU A 119 9.83 9.58 1.27
C LEU A 119 8.79 8.91 2.17
N LEU A 120 7.85 8.16 1.58
CA LEU A 120 6.76 7.47 2.31
C LEU A 120 7.27 6.47 3.34
N LYS A 121 8.37 5.77 3.04
CA LYS A 121 8.90 4.73 3.93
C LYS A 121 9.48 5.27 5.24
N LYS A 122 9.80 6.56 5.32
CA LYS A 122 10.29 7.21 6.55
C LYS A 122 9.25 7.13 7.67
N ASP A 123 7.98 7.27 7.30
CA ASP A 123 6.83 7.17 8.19
C ASP A 123 6.00 5.91 7.93
N ALA A 124 6.64 4.81 7.47
CA ALA A 124 5.96 3.58 7.05
C ALA A 124 5.00 3.00 8.10
N GLY A 125 5.32 3.13 9.39
CA GLY A 125 4.46 2.65 10.47
C GLY A 125 3.17 3.45 10.59
N LYS A 126 3.26 4.78 10.48
CA LYS A 126 2.10 5.67 10.48
C LYS A 126 1.27 5.46 9.22
N ASN A 127 1.91 5.50 8.05
CA ASN A 127 1.23 5.37 6.76
C ASN A 127 0.56 4.00 6.61
N GLY A 128 1.24 2.92 7.01
CA GLY A 128 0.66 1.58 7.02
C GLY A 128 -0.55 1.48 7.94
N LEU A 129 -0.50 2.05 9.15
CA LEU A 129 -1.65 2.06 10.05
C LEU A 129 -2.83 2.86 9.44
N THR A 130 -2.56 4.05 8.90
CA THR A 130 -3.57 4.87 8.20
C THR A 130 -4.25 4.10 7.07
N LEU A 131 -3.48 3.34 6.27
CA LEU A 131 -4.00 2.49 5.21
C LEU A 131 -5.03 1.49 5.75
N PHE A 132 -4.69 0.73 6.78
CA PHE A 132 -5.59 -0.30 7.33
C PHE A 132 -6.82 0.29 8.03
N LEU A 133 -6.69 1.43 8.71
CA LEU A 133 -7.84 2.12 9.30
C LEU A 133 -8.85 2.54 8.23
N LYS A 134 -8.38 3.07 7.10
CA LYS A 134 -9.25 3.41 5.95
C LYS A 134 -9.91 2.18 5.33
N VAL A 135 -9.17 1.07 5.20
CA VAL A 135 -9.72 -0.20 4.70
C VAL A 135 -10.86 -0.67 5.58
N PHE A 136 -10.70 -0.66 6.91
CA PHE A 136 -11.74 -1.09 7.83
C PHE A 136 -12.91 -0.10 7.94
N GLU A 137 -12.69 1.18 7.66
CA GLU A 137 -13.78 2.17 7.54
C GLU A 137 -14.68 1.87 6.33
N ILE A 138 -14.09 1.47 5.20
CA ILE A 138 -14.83 1.21 3.95
C ILE A 138 -15.41 -0.21 3.93
N ALA A 139 -14.64 -1.19 4.39
CA ALA A 139 -15.01 -2.60 4.42
C ALA A 139 -14.79 -3.17 5.82
N PRO A 140 -15.71 -2.92 6.78
CA PRO A 140 -15.60 -3.45 8.14
C PRO A 140 -15.48 -4.98 8.19
N SER A 141 -16.10 -5.69 7.25
CA SER A 141 -16.01 -7.15 7.13
C SER A 141 -14.58 -7.65 6.89
N ALA A 142 -13.70 -6.83 6.30
CA ALA A 142 -12.30 -7.20 6.12
C ALA A 142 -11.56 -7.35 7.46
N ALA A 143 -12.03 -6.69 8.53
CA ALA A 143 -11.46 -6.85 9.87
C ALA A 143 -11.67 -8.27 10.41
N GLU A 144 -12.74 -8.97 9.99
CA GLU A 144 -13.06 -10.34 10.43
C GLU A 144 -12.04 -11.38 9.93
N LEU A 145 -11.30 -11.07 8.86
CA LEU A 145 -10.22 -11.90 8.35
C LEU A 145 -9.00 -11.91 9.28
N PHE A 146 -8.89 -10.92 10.17
CA PHE A 146 -7.81 -10.80 11.14
C PHE A 146 -8.22 -11.41 12.48
N SER A 147 -7.80 -12.65 12.71
CA SER A 147 -8.10 -13.38 13.95
C SER A 147 -7.69 -12.65 15.24
N PHE A 148 -6.64 -11.83 15.19
CA PHE A 148 -6.17 -11.02 16.32
C PHE A 148 -6.97 -9.74 16.59
N LEU A 149 -7.84 -9.34 15.66
CA LEU A 149 -8.79 -8.25 15.85
C LEU A 149 -10.13 -8.75 16.38
N LYS A 150 -10.45 -10.01 16.11
CA LYS A 150 -11.70 -10.64 16.58
C LYS A 150 -11.78 -10.58 18.11
N ASP A 151 -12.86 -9.98 18.61
CA ASP A 151 -13.15 -9.81 20.04
C ASP A 151 -12.07 -9.04 20.83
N SER A 152 -11.18 -8.31 20.16
CA SER A 152 -10.13 -7.55 20.84
C SER A 152 -10.73 -6.34 21.57
N PRO A 153 -10.47 -6.14 22.87
CA PRO A 153 -10.89 -4.96 23.60
C PRO A 153 -10.03 -3.73 23.27
N ILE A 154 -8.96 -3.90 22.48
CA ILE A 154 -8.00 -2.86 22.16
C ILE A 154 -8.49 -2.11 20.91
N PRO A 155 -8.58 -0.77 20.94
CA PRO A 155 -8.87 0.02 19.75
C PRO A 155 -7.89 -0.29 18.61
N LEU A 156 -8.38 -0.31 17.36
CA LEU A 156 -7.59 -0.65 16.17
C LEU A 156 -6.26 0.12 16.11
N GLU A 157 -6.31 1.42 16.37
CA GLU A 157 -5.14 2.32 16.34
C GLU A 157 -4.07 2.01 17.40
N GLN A 158 -4.44 1.27 18.44
CA GLN A 158 -3.56 0.93 19.55
C GLN A 158 -3.11 -0.53 19.52
N ASN A 159 -3.73 -1.37 18.66
CA ASN A 159 -3.44 -2.78 18.58
C ASN A 159 -2.02 -3.03 18.02
N PRO A 160 -1.09 -3.62 18.81
CA PRO A 160 0.29 -3.82 18.38
C PRO A 160 0.42 -4.84 17.24
N GLN A 161 -0.46 -5.83 17.17
CA GLN A 161 -0.47 -6.82 16.09
C GLN A 161 -0.90 -6.18 14.78
N LEU A 162 -1.92 -5.31 14.81
CA LEU A 162 -2.32 -4.55 13.63
C LEU A 162 -1.18 -3.64 13.15
N LYS A 163 -0.51 -2.92 14.05
CA LYS A 163 0.63 -2.06 13.69
C LYS A 163 1.76 -2.84 13.02
N ALA A 164 2.09 -4.01 13.55
CA ALA A 164 3.14 -4.86 12.98
C ALA A 164 2.76 -5.39 11.59
N HIS A 165 1.51 -5.85 11.44
CA HIS A 165 0.99 -6.31 10.15
C HIS A 165 0.94 -5.18 9.12
N ALA A 166 0.39 -4.03 9.51
CA ALA A 166 0.25 -2.85 8.67
C ALA A 166 1.59 -2.32 8.16
N LEU A 167 2.61 -2.26 9.03
CA LEU A 167 3.97 -1.89 8.65
C LEU A 167 4.54 -2.87 7.61
N THR A 168 4.40 -4.17 7.86
CA THR A 168 4.94 -5.23 6.98
C THR A 168 4.31 -5.15 5.59
N VAL A 169 2.97 -5.08 5.50
CA VAL A 169 2.26 -4.99 4.23
C VAL A 169 2.60 -3.71 3.49
N PHE A 170 2.61 -2.56 4.17
CA PHE A 170 2.92 -1.28 3.52
C PHE A 170 4.34 -1.25 2.94
N LYS A 171 5.32 -1.80 3.68
CA LYS A 171 6.69 -1.95 3.17
C LYS A 171 6.77 -2.89 1.99
N LEU A 172 6.17 -4.07 2.10
CA LEU A 172 6.20 -5.08 1.04
C LEU A 172 5.63 -4.52 -0.27
N VAL A 173 4.47 -3.85 -0.21
CA VAL A 173 3.84 -3.25 -1.39
C VAL A 173 4.71 -2.13 -1.95
N GLY A 174 5.24 -1.24 -1.10
CA GLY A 174 6.08 -0.14 -1.54
C GLY A 174 7.42 -0.58 -2.15
N ASP A 175 8.08 -1.56 -1.53
CA ASP A 175 9.33 -2.12 -2.04
C ASP A 175 9.10 -2.92 -3.33
N ALA A 176 7.98 -3.63 -3.47
CA ALA A 176 7.61 -4.31 -4.71
C ALA A 176 7.32 -3.31 -5.84
N ALA A 177 6.56 -2.25 -5.55
CA ALA A 177 6.26 -1.19 -6.51
C ALA A 177 7.53 -0.48 -7.00
N ALA A 178 8.50 -0.25 -6.10
CA ALA A 178 9.79 0.33 -6.46
C ALA A 178 10.67 -0.64 -7.30
N GLN A 179 10.64 -1.94 -7.02
CA GLN A 179 11.42 -2.96 -7.72
C GLN A 179 10.91 -3.24 -9.14
N LEU A 180 9.59 -3.17 -9.36
CA LEU A 180 8.97 -3.36 -10.67
C LEU A 180 9.66 -2.53 -11.76
N GLY A 181 10.09 -1.32 -11.39
CA GLY A 181 10.74 -0.36 -12.27
C GLY A 181 12.23 -0.58 -12.54
N GLU A 182 12.93 -1.30 -11.67
CA GLU A 182 14.38 -1.52 -11.80
C GLU A 182 14.71 -2.76 -12.63
N LYS A 183 13.89 -3.81 -12.49
CA LYS A 183 14.15 -5.11 -13.11
C LYS A 183 13.22 -5.42 -14.28
N GLY A 184 12.27 -4.53 -14.58
CA GLY A 184 11.24 -4.75 -15.61
C GLY A 184 10.29 -5.90 -15.28
N GLY A 185 10.22 -6.31 -14.01
CA GLY A 185 9.43 -7.45 -13.57
C GLY A 185 9.51 -7.73 -12.08
N LEU A 186 8.66 -8.64 -11.62
CA LEU A 186 8.54 -9.07 -10.22
C LEU A 186 9.31 -10.37 -9.93
N ASP A 187 10.23 -10.78 -10.79
CA ASP A 187 10.92 -12.08 -10.72
C ASP A 187 11.60 -12.31 -9.37
N ALA A 188 12.26 -11.28 -8.84
CA ALA A 188 12.93 -11.33 -7.54
C ALA A 188 11.96 -11.52 -6.36
N LEU A 189 10.68 -11.19 -6.56
CA LEU A 189 9.61 -11.29 -5.57
C LEU A 189 8.66 -12.45 -5.88
N GLN A 190 8.85 -13.18 -6.98
CA GLN A 190 7.87 -14.14 -7.48
C GLN A 190 7.52 -15.21 -6.44
N ALA A 191 8.52 -15.80 -5.79
CA ALA A 191 8.31 -16.78 -4.72
C ALA A 191 7.46 -16.20 -3.57
N THR A 192 7.78 -14.98 -3.13
CA THR A 192 7.01 -14.28 -2.10
C THR A 192 5.58 -13.98 -2.54
N LEU A 193 5.36 -13.55 -3.78
CA LEU A 193 4.02 -13.26 -4.30
C LEU A 193 3.16 -14.52 -4.43
N VAL A 194 3.79 -15.66 -4.73
CA VAL A 194 3.11 -16.97 -4.72
C VAL A 194 2.69 -17.34 -3.31
N ASP A 195 3.58 -17.25 -2.33
CA ASP A 195 3.25 -17.55 -0.93
C ASP A 195 2.15 -16.62 -0.38
N LEU A 196 2.18 -15.34 -0.77
CA LEU A 196 1.11 -14.40 -0.48
C LEU A 196 -0.20 -14.83 -1.13
N GLY A 197 -0.21 -15.20 -2.41
CA GLY A 197 -1.41 -15.66 -3.11
C GLY A 197 -2.05 -16.88 -2.45
N VAL A 198 -1.24 -17.87 -2.04
CA VAL A 198 -1.71 -19.05 -1.31
C VAL A 198 -2.32 -18.66 0.05
N SER A 199 -1.65 -17.76 0.77
CA SER A 199 -2.13 -17.28 2.07
C SER A 199 -3.43 -16.48 1.91
N HIS A 200 -3.51 -15.55 0.97
CA HIS A 200 -4.69 -14.73 0.71
C HIS A 200 -5.88 -15.58 0.26
N TYR A 201 -5.64 -16.62 -0.55
CA TYR A 201 -6.66 -17.62 -0.88
C TYR A 201 -7.19 -18.32 0.37
N SER A 202 -6.27 -18.81 1.22
CA SER A 202 -6.62 -19.56 2.44
C SER A 202 -7.40 -18.72 3.45
N TYR A 203 -7.12 -17.41 3.52
CA TYR A 203 -7.87 -16.48 4.37
C TYR A 203 -9.22 -16.06 3.78
N GLY A 204 -9.57 -16.44 2.55
CA GLY A 204 -10.83 -16.07 1.92
C GLY A 204 -10.86 -14.63 1.41
N VAL A 205 -9.70 -14.08 1.04
CA VAL A 205 -9.63 -12.77 0.39
C VAL A 205 -10.28 -12.86 -0.99
N VAL A 206 -11.10 -11.87 -1.34
CA VAL A 206 -11.76 -11.76 -2.66
C VAL A 206 -11.22 -10.57 -3.43
N ASN A 207 -11.57 -10.48 -4.73
CA ASN A 207 -11.05 -9.44 -5.62
C ASN A 207 -11.42 -8.03 -5.14
N GLU A 208 -12.62 -7.88 -4.59
CA GLU A 208 -13.17 -6.62 -4.07
C GLU A 208 -12.31 -6.05 -2.93
N HIS A 209 -11.68 -6.92 -2.11
CA HIS A 209 -10.76 -6.46 -1.07
C HIS A 209 -9.54 -5.76 -1.66
N PHE A 210 -9.01 -6.23 -2.79
CA PHE A 210 -7.88 -5.56 -3.46
C PHE A 210 -8.27 -4.18 -3.99
N ASP A 211 -9.48 -4.01 -4.48
CA ASP A 211 -9.95 -2.71 -5.00
C ASP A 211 -10.10 -1.68 -3.88
N VAL A 212 -10.60 -2.11 -2.71
CA VAL A 212 -10.66 -1.29 -1.49
C VAL A 212 -9.25 -0.91 -1.03
N VAL A 213 -8.33 -1.88 -0.98
CA VAL A 213 -6.94 -1.62 -0.58
C VAL A 213 -6.24 -0.68 -1.56
N LYS A 214 -6.45 -0.83 -2.87
CA LYS A 214 -5.93 0.08 -3.90
C LYS A 214 -6.40 1.50 -3.66
N PHE A 215 -7.70 1.69 -3.46
CA PHE A 215 -8.27 3.00 -3.18
C PHE A 215 -7.65 3.63 -1.93
N CYS A 216 -7.60 2.88 -0.83
CA CYS A 216 -7.04 3.35 0.43
C CYS A 216 -5.55 3.66 0.32
N LEU A 217 -4.78 2.85 -0.41
CA LEU A 217 -3.35 3.07 -0.65
C LEU A 217 -3.11 4.41 -1.34
N LEU A 218 -3.87 4.69 -2.41
CA LEU A 218 -3.75 5.96 -3.14
C LEU A 218 -4.12 7.15 -2.26
N GLN A 219 -5.14 7.04 -1.40
CA GLN A 219 -5.47 8.09 -0.43
C GLN A 219 -4.37 8.28 0.60
N THR A 220 -3.80 7.20 1.14
CA THR A 220 -2.69 7.27 2.09
C THR A 220 -1.45 7.93 1.47
N ILE A 221 -1.15 7.65 0.20
CA ILE A 221 -0.04 8.31 -0.52
C ILE A 221 -0.32 9.80 -0.69
N GLN A 222 -1.55 10.17 -1.07
CA GLN A 222 -1.97 11.57 -1.21
C GLN A 222 -1.83 12.33 0.13
N GLU A 223 -2.21 11.72 1.24
CA GLU A 223 -2.08 12.31 2.58
C GLU A 223 -0.64 12.36 3.08
N GLY A 224 0.18 11.37 2.71
CA GLY A 224 1.59 11.30 3.08
C GLY A 224 2.48 12.25 2.28
N LEU A 225 2.11 12.57 1.03
CA LEU A 225 2.87 13.41 0.11
C LEU A 225 1.97 14.42 -0.64
N PRO A 226 1.25 15.32 0.06
CA PRO A 226 0.30 16.22 -0.57
C PRO A 226 0.95 17.15 -1.59
N GLU A 227 2.17 17.63 -1.31
CA GLU A 227 2.93 18.55 -2.18
C GLU A 227 3.42 17.91 -3.48
N LEU A 228 3.56 16.58 -3.51
CA LEU A 228 4.00 15.82 -4.68
C LEU A 228 2.84 15.12 -5.39
N TRP A 229 1.62 15.23 -4.86
CA TRP A 229 0.47 14.54 -5.39
C TRP A 229 0.08 15.10 -6.75
N SER A 230 0.06 14.21 -7.76
CA SER A 230 -0.33 14.56 -9.11
C SER A 230 -1.11 13.40 -9.76
N PRO A 231 -1.88 13.66 -10.83
CA PRO A 231 -2.54 12.60 -11.61
C PRO A 231 -1.56 11.54 -12.11
N GLU A 232 -0.34 11.96 -12.47
CA GLU A 232 0.74 11.07 -12.94
C GLU A 232 1.25 10.17 -11.81
N LEU A 233 1.45 10.73 -10.60
CA LEU A 233 1.84 9.95 -9.43
C LEU A 233 0.76 8.93 -9.06
N LYS A 234 -0.50 9.36 -9.06
CA LYS A 234 -1.64 8.47 -8.82
C LYS A 234 -1.66 7.32 -9.81
N ALA A 235 -1.51 7.61 -11.11
CA ALA A 235 -1.52 6.60 -12.15
C ALA A 235 -0.34 5.62 -12.02
N ALA A 236 0.87 6.12 -11.72
CA ALA A 236 2.05 5.29 -11.54
C ALA A 236 1.90 4.31 -10.37
N TRP A 237 1.45 4.77 -9.20
CA TRP A 237 1.19 3.89 -8.05
C TRP A 237 0.04 2.93 -8.27
N ALA A 238 -1.04 3.38 -8.94
CA ALA A 238 -2.17 2.52 -9.27
C ALA A 238 -1.75 1.36 -10.18
N GLN A 239 -0.96 1.65 -11.21
CA GLN A 239 -0.45 0.65 -12.14
C GLN A 239 0.52 -0.31 -11.47
N ALA A 240 1.45 0.18 -10.65
CA ALA A 240 2.37 -0.68 -9.90
C ALA A 240 1.61 -1.64 -8.95
N TYR A 241 0.54 -1.16 -8.31
CA TYR A 241 -0.32 -2.00 -7.48
C TYR A 241 -1.09 -3.05 -8.28
N ASP A 242 -1.58 -2.70 -9.47
CA ASP A 242 -2.30 -3.63 -10.34
C ASP A 242 -1.39 -4.77 -10.83
N GLU A 243 -0.16 -4.45 -11.24
CA GLU A 243 0.83 -5.47 -11.65
C GLU A 243 1.15 -6.42 -10.49
N LEU A 244 1.35 -5.88 -9.28
CA LEU A 244 1.60 -6.65 -8.08
C LEU A 244 0.44 -7.60 -7.74
N THR A 245 -0.78 -7.05 -7.70
CA THR A 245 -1.97 -7.82 -7.32
C THR A 245 -2.43 -8.77 -8.41
N GLY A 246 -2.11 -8.50 -9.68
CA GLY A 246 -2.35 -9.41 -10.79
C GLY A 246 -1.70 -10.77 -10.57
N VAL A 247 -0.42 -10.79 -10.16
CA VAL A 247 0.30 -12.03 -9.84
C VAL A 247 -0.38 -12.79 -8.69
N ILE A 248 -0.74 -12.08 -7.62
CA ILE A 248 -1.39 -12.67 -6.43
C ILE A 248 -2.76 -13.26 -6.82
N LYS A 249 -3.57 -12.53 -7.58
CA LYS A 249 -4.90 -12.95 -8.04
C LYS A 249 -4.82 -14.19 -8.94
N GLU A 250 -3.84 -14.29 -9.83
CA GLU A 250 -3.64 -15.48 -10.66
C GLU A 250 -3.28 -16.72 -9.81
N VAL A 251 -2.45 -16.56 -8.78
CA VAL A 251 -2.14 -17.65 -7.84
C VAL A 251 -3.40 -18.09 -7.09
N MET A 252 -4.21 -17.15 -6.59
CA MET A 252 -5.48 -17.43 -5.91
C MET A 252 -6.47 -18.18 -6.82
N LYS A 253 -6.54 -17.81 -8.10
CA LYS A 253 -7.35 -18.49 -9.11
C LYS A 253 -6.86 -19.93 -9.35
N GLY A 254 -5.55 -20.14 -9.40
CA GLY A 254 -4.95 -21.47 -9.49
C GLY A 254 -5.32 -22.36 -8.29
N GLN A 255 -5.25 -21.82 -7.07
CA GLN A 255 -5.67 -22.54 -5.85
C GLN A 255 -7.16 -22.93 -5.90
N LYS A 256 -8.03 -22.01 -6.36
CA LYS A 256 -9.45 -22.28 -6.54
C LYS A 256 -9.72 -23.41 -7.52
N ALA A 257 -9.03 -23.42 -8.65
CA ALA A 257 -9.15 -24.48 -9.65
C ALA A 257 -8.71 -25.85 -9.10
N ALA A 258 -7.57 -25.89 -8.41
CA ALA A 258 -7.06 -27.11 -7.78
C ALA A 258 -8.02 -27.66 -6.70
N GLN A 259 -8.57 -26.79 -5.85
CA GLN A 259 -9.54 -27.21 -4.83
C GLN A 259 -10.83 -27.74 -5.47
N THR A 260 -11.31 -27.10 -6.53
CA THR A 260 -12.52 -27.54 -7.26
C THR A 260 -12.30 -28.92 -7.89
N GLN A 261 -11.13 -29.16 -8.48
CA GLN A 261 -10.79 -30.46 -9.06
C GLN A 261 -10.69 -31.56 -7.99
N ALA A 262 -10.06 -31.26 -6.84
CA ALA A 262 -9.97 -32.21 -5.73
C ALA A 262 -11.33 -32.56 -5.10
N ALA A 263 -12.32 -31.65 -5.17
CA ALA A 263 -13.67 -31.88 -4.66
C ALA A 263 -14.56 -32.71 -5.61
N LEU A 264 -14.16 -32.85 -6.88
CA LEU A 264 -14.88 -33.62 -7.92
C LEU A 264 -14.32 -35.03 -8.12
N ALA A 265 -13.16 -35.34 -7.53
CA ALA A 265 -12.49 -36.64 -7.58
C ALA A 265 -12.86 -37.50 -6.36
#